data_AF-A0A419E603-F1
#
_entry.id   AF-A0A419E603-F1
#
_cell.length_a   1.000
_cell.length_b   1.000
_cell.length_c   1.000
_cell.angle_alpha   90.00
_cell.angle_beta   90.00
_cell.angle_gamma   90.00
#
_symmetry.space_group_name_H-M   'P 1'
#
loop_
_entity.id
_entity.type
_entity.pdbx_description
1 polymer ?
#
loop_
_entity_poly.entity_id
_entity_poly.type
_entity_poly.pdbx_seq_one_letter_code
_entity_poly.pdbx_strand_id
1 'polypeptide(L)'
;MSNYDLEDSPRPKQRSSLNAWDLLSIVTLLVTLCVGGYFVAVFLAPNSAINPFSPNRALANQPPTPTITQIQLVPTWTITPINASETPTLLPTFTLEPSLTPVSLVTPSITPTPTKTPKAPFSATVTYIDSTIIHSEAGCNWQGVAGTIVDANNADMLGITIRLSGFYNTKSRNELTVSGIAPAYGKSGFEFFLSTVPISSEELLFIQLLDQAGLPLSDNIPLDTFNDCSKNLALVKFRKNP
;
A
#
# COMPACT_ATOMS: atom_id res chain seq x y z
N MET A 1 -58.80 12.81 86.39
CA MET A 1 -57.83 13.17 85.34
C MET A 1 -57.25 11.88 84.82
N SER A 2 -57.14 11.57 83.54
CA SER A 2 -57.31 12.33 82.30
C SER A 2 -57.35 11.29 81.16
N ASN A 3 -58.19 11.60 80.17
CA ASN A 3 -58.27 11.03 78.83
C ASN A 3 -56.92 10.58 78.25
N TYR A 4 -56.91 9.54 77.41
CA TYR A 4 -56.65 9.61 75.97
C TYR A 4 -56.67 8.18 75.41
N ASP A 5 -57.83 7.76 74.88
CA ASP A 5 -57.92 6.65 73.95
C ASP A 5 -57.30 7.11 72.61
N LEU A 6 -56.13 6.54 72.29
CA LEU A 6 -55.49 6.64 70.99
C LEU A 6 -55.60 5.27 70.33
N GLU A 7 -56.70 5.04 69.61
CA GLU A 7 -56.81 3.95 68.65
C GLU A 7 -55.80 4.18 67.52
N ASP A 8 -54.64 3.53 67.64
CA ASP A 8 -53.66 3.44 66.57
C ASP A 8 -54.12 2.34 65.60
N SER A 9 -54.97 2.73 64.65
CA SER A 9 -55.43 1.85 63.58
C SER A 9 -54.22 1.38 62.76
N PRO A 10 -53.99 0.06 62.57
CA PRO A 10 -52.82 -0.41 61.83
C PRO A 10 -52.90 0.10 60.39
N ARG A 11 -51.97 0.97 60.00
CA ARG A 11 -51.85 1.44 58.60
C ARG A 11 -51.63 0.20 57.72
N PRO A 12 -52.42 0.01 56.65
CA PRO A 12 -52.19 -1.11 55.75
C PRO A 12 -50.77 -1.01 55.20
N LYS A 13 -49.98 -2.08 55.38
CA LYS A 13 -48.66 -2.23 54.75
C LYS A 13 -48.84 -2.00 53.25
N GLN A 14 -48.41 -0.83 52.77
CA GLN A 14 -48.39 -0.51 51.36
C GLN A 14 -47.46 -1.53 50.70
N ARG A 15 -48.05 -2.54 50.04
CA ARG A 15 -47.30 -3.46 49.19
C ARG A 15 -46.56 -2.60 48.18
N SER A 16 -45.23 -2.63 48.19
CA SER A 16 -44.42 -2.03 47.15
C SER A 16 -44.74 -2.74 45.84
N SER A 17 -45.71 -2.21 45.10
CA SER A 17 -45.91 -2.62 43.71
C SER A 17 -44.63 -2.26 42.97
N LEU A 18 -43.98 -3.25 42.36
CA LEU A 18 -42.81 -3.01 41.52
C LEU A 18 -43.20 -1.97 40.47
N ASN A 19 -42.53 -0.81 40.50
CA ASN A 19 -42.80 0.23 39.51
C ASN A 19 -42.31 -0.25 38.13
N ALA A 20 -42.89 0.29 37.06
CA ALA A 20 -42.46 -0.04 35.70
C ALA A 20 -40.94 0.21 35.48
N TRP A 21 -40.39 1.22 36.17
CA TRP A 21 -38.97 1.54 36.17
C TRP A 21 -38.10 0.50 36.89
N ASP A 22 -38.60 -0.10 37.98
CA ASP A 22 -37.92 -1.17 38.70
C ASP A 22 -37.89 -2.43 37.83
N LEU A 23 -39.00 -2.73 37.15
CA LEU A 23 -39.08 -3.84 36.20
C LEU A 23 -38.10 -3.67 35.03
N LEU A 24 -38.03 -2.46 34.46
CA LEU A 24 -37.10 -2.17 33.37
C LEU A 24 -35.64 -2.32 33.82
N SER A 25 -35.31 -1.87 35.03
CA SER A 25 -33.97 -2.00 35.62
C SER A 25 -33.58 -3.47 35.88
N ILE A 26 -34.53 -4.30 36.29
CA ILE A 26 -34.31 -5.74 36.46
C ILE A 26 -34.06 -6.41 35.09
N VAL A 27 -34.84 -6.06 34.07
CA VAL A 27 -34.68 -6.61 32.72
C VAL A 27 -33.32 -6.22 32.12
N THR A 28 -32.90 -4.97 32.26
CA THR A 28 -31.58 -4.53 31.75
C THR A 28 -30.43 -5.23 32.46
N LEU A 29 -30.54 -5.48 33.76
CA LEU A 29 -29.55 -6.25 34.53
C LEU A 29 -29.48 -7.71 34.07
N LEU A 30 -30.62 -8.34 33.81
CA LEU A 30 -30.66 -9.70 33.26
C LEU A 30 -30.04 -9.78 31.86
N VAL A 31 -30.36 -8.83 30.98
CA VAL A 31 -29.79 -8.77 29.62
C VAL A 31 -28.28 -8.58 29.68
N THR A 32 -27.79 -7.67 30.52
CA THR A 32 -26.33 -7.45 30.68
C THR A 32 -25.63 -8.69 31.22
N LEU A 33 -26.23 -9.43 32.16
CA LEU A 33 -25.69 -10.70 32.64
C LEU A 33 -25.66 -11.76 31.52
N CYS A 34 -26.72 -11.86 30.71
CA CYS A 34 -26.76 -12.76 29.56
C CYS A 34 -25.69 -12.43 28.52
N VAL A 35 -25.49 -11.15 28.20
CA VAL A 35 -24.44 -10.70 27.27
C VAL A 35 -23.05 -11.01 27.83
N GLY A 36 -22.81 -10.74 29.12
CA GLY A 36 -21.55 -11.10 29.78
C GLY A 36 -21.27 -12.60 29.74
N GLY A 37 -22.28 -13.43 30.06
CA GLY A 37 -22.18 -14.89 29.98
C GLY A 37 -21.90 -15.39 28.56
N TYR A 38 -22.51 -14.77 27.54
CA TYR A 38 -22.22 -15.06 26.14
C TYR A 38 -20.74 -14.80 25.80
N PHE A 39 -20.19 -13.66 26.19
CA PHE A 39 -18.78 -13.35 25.93
C PHE A 39 -17.82 -14.29 26.67
N VAL A 40 -18.13 -14.67 27.91
CA VAL A 40 -17.35 -15.68 28.65
C VAL A 40 -17.40 -17.03 27.94
N ALA A 41 -18.56 -17.45 27.45
CA ALA A 41 -18.70 -18.70 26.69
C ALA A 41 -17.89 -18.69 25.39
N VAL A 42 -17.89 -17.57 24.65
CA VAL A 42 -17.06 -17.39 23.45
C VAL A 42 -15.57 -17.42 23.78
N PHE A 43 -15.16 -16.82 24.90
CA PHE A 43 -13.76 -16.80 25.34
C PHE A 43 -13.25 -18.20 25.71
N LEU A 44 -14.06 -18.99 26.43
CA LEU A 44 -13.71 -20.36 26.81
C LEU A 44 -13.76 -21.34 25.63
N ALA A 45 -14.65 -21.11 24.66
CA ALA A 45 -14.84 -21.96 23.49
C ALA A 45 -14.84 -21.13 22.19
N PRO A 46 -13.66 -20.68 21.70
CA PRO A 46 -13.56 -19.76 20.57
C PRO A 46 -14.03 -20.37 19.24
N ASN A 47 -14.03 -21.70 19.12
CA ASN A 47 -14.48 -22.42 17.92
C ASN A 47 -15.97 -22.84 17.96
N SER A 48 -16.74 -22.36 18.94
CA SER A 48 -18.16 -22.70 19.06
C SER A 48 -19.01 -22.14 17.91
N ALA A 49 -20.18 -22.75 17.68
CA ALA A 49 -21.13 -22.27 16.67
C ALA A 49 -21.74 -20.90 17.03
N ILE A 50 -21.75 -20.54 18.33
CA ILE A 50 -22.29 -19.28 18.82
C ILE A 50 -21.35 -18.09 18.58
N ASN A 51 -20.04 -18.33 18.36
CA ASN A 51 -19.08 -17.29 18.03
C ASN A 51 -19.11 -16.99 16.52
N PRO A 52 -19.63 -15.85 16.05
CA PRO A 52 -19.62 -15.51 14.62
C PRO A 52 -18.20 -15.37 14.05
N PHE A 53 -17.20 -15.09 14.88
CA PHE A 53 -15.80 -14.89 14.49
C PHE A 53 -14.88 -16.03 14.96
N SER A 54 -15.27 -17.29 14.70
CA SER A 54 -14.40 -18.42 15.04
C SER A 54 -13.14 -18.44 14.16
N PRO A 55 -11.93 -18.63 14.72
CA PRO A 55 -10.68 -18.68 13.97
C PRO A 55 -10.69 -19.68 12.81
N ASN A 56 -11.27 -20.87 13.00
CA ASN A 56 -11.31 -21.89 11.96
C ASN A 56 -12.14 -21.48 10.72
N ARG A 57 -13.27 -20.77 10.92
CA ARG A 57 -14.06 -20.24 9.79
C ARG A 57 -13.34 -19.10 9.07
N ALA A 58 -12.54 -18.30 9.79
CA ALA A 58 -11.74 -17.25 9.16
C ALA A 58 -10.69 -17.84 8.20
N LEU A 59 -10.05 -18.95 8.57
CA LEU A 59 -9.07 -19.63 7.72
C LEU A 59 -9.71 -20.38 6.55
N ALA A 60 -10.90 -20.96 6.74
CA ALA A 60 -11.62 -21.65 5.66
C ALA A 60 -12.04 -20.72 4.51
N ASN A 61 -12.23 -19.43 4.79
CA ASN A 61 -12.61 -18.41 3.81
C ASN A 61 -11.40 -17.68 3.20
N GLN A 62 -10.18 -18.10 3.51
CA GLN A 62 -8.98 -17.44 3.01
C GLN A 62 -8.66 -17.96 1.60
N PRO A 63 -8.45 -17.06 0.60
CA PRO A 63 -8.05 -17.48 -0.74
C PRO A 63 -6.69 -18.20 -0.69
N PRO A 64 -6.42 -19.14 -1.61
CA PRO A 64 -5.17 -19.89 -1.63
C PRO A 64 -3.97 -18.95 -1.75
N THR A 65 -2.98 -19.11 -0.86
CA THR A 65 -1.72 -18.36 -0.89
C THR A 65 -0.96 -18.69 -2.18
N PRO A 66 -0.51 -17.71 -2.97
CA PRO A 66 0.27 -17.98 -4.17
C PRO A 66 1.61 -18.61 -3.78
N THR A 67 1.88 -19.82 -4.27
CA THR A 67 3.17 -20.49 -4.10
C THR A 67 4.11 -20.02 -5.21
N ILE A 68 5.25 -19.43 -4.85
CA ILE A 68 6.26 -18.94 -5.81
C ILE A 68 6.85 -20.13 -6.56
N THR A 69 6.60 -20.21 -7.87
CA THR A 69 7.22 -21.21 -8.75
C THR A 69 8.65 -20.76 -9.08
N GLN A 70 9.65 -21.57 -8.75
CA GLN A 70 11.06 -21.25 -9.04
C GLN A 70 11.34 -21.29 -10.55
N ILE A 71 12.04 -20.26 -11.04
CA ILE A 71 12.45 -20.16 -12.45
C ILE A 71 13.63 -21.11 -12.69
N GLN A 72 13.49 -22.02 -13.66
CA GLN A 72 14.56 -22.94 -14.05
C GLN A 72 15.44 -22.32 -15.14
N LEU A 73 16.76 -22.34 -14.93
CA LEU A 73 17.73 -21.85 -15.92
C LEU A 73 17.87 -22.82 -17.11
N VAL A 74 18.07 -22.27 -18.31
CA VAL A 74 18.34 -23.01 -19.55
C VAL A 74 19.78 -23.56 -19.54
N PRO A 75 20.06 -24.75 -20.12
CA PRO A 75 21.41 -25.31 -20.17
C PRO A 75 22.40 -24.45 -20.98
N THR A 76 23.60 -24.27 -20.42
CA THR A 76 24.73 -23.56 -21.05
C THR A 76 25.56 -24.52 -21.90
N TRP A 77 25.87 -24.14 -23.15
CA TRP A 77 26.72 -24.94 -24.05
C TRP A 77 28.16 -25.01 -23.55
N THR A 78 28.74 -26.21 -23.54
CA THR A 78 30.15 -26.46 -23.19
C THR A 78 30.98 -26.53 -24.46
N ILE A 79 32.05 -25.74 -24.57
CA ILE A 79 32.95 -25.74 -25.73
C ILE A 79 33.91 -26.94 -25.62
N THR A 80 33.97 -27.77 -26.66
CA THR A 80 34.90 -28.90 -26.77
C THR A 80 36.22 -28.44 -27.40
N PRO A 81 37.39 -28.66 -26.78
CA PRO A 81 38.68 -28.30 -27.38
C PRO A 81 39.06 -29.29 -28.50
N ILE A 82 39.43 -28.76 -29.66
CA ILE A 82 40.00 -29.51 -30.79
C ILE A 82 41.53 -29.47 -30.72
N ASN A 83 42.17 -30.63 -30.80
CA ASN A 83 43.63 -30.77 -30.80
C ASN A 83 44.16 -30.81 -32.24
N ALA A 84 44.65 -29.69 -32.76
CA ALA A 84 45.22 -29.63 -34.10
C ALA A 84 46.69 -30.10 -34.11
N SER A 85 47.03 -31.00 -35.04
CA SER A 85 48.39 -31.47 -35.31
C SER A 85 48.94 -30.74 -36.54
N GLU A 86 50.06 -30.04 -36.39
CA GLU A 86 50.65 -29.24 -37.46
C GLU A 86 51.54 -30.10 -38.37
N THR A 87 51.25 -30.12 -39.67
CA THR A 87 52.08 -30.72 -40.73
C THR A 87 52.75 -29.60 -41.53
N PRO A 88 54.08 -29.57 -41.68
CA PRO A 88 54.75 -28.51 -42.44
C PRO A 88 54.47 -28.68 -43.94
N THR A 89 53.80 -27.69 -44.53
CA THR A 89 53.46 -27.62 -45.96
C THR A 89 54.34 -26.56 -46.64
N LEU A 90 54.78 -26.84 -47.86
CA LEU A 90 55.70 -25.98 -48.65
C LEU A 90 55.10 -24.59 -48.93
N LEU A 91 55.98 -23.58 -48.96
CA LEU A 91 55.63 -22.16 -49.12
C LEU A 91 54.90 -21.88 -50.46
N PRO A 92 53.74 -21.19 -50.44
CA PRO A 92 53.02 -20.82 -51.64
C PRO A 92 53.73 -19.69 -52.42
N THR A 93 53.75 -19.82 -53.75
CA THR A 93 54.13 -18.74 -54.68
C THR A 93 53.01 -17.70 -54.74
N PHE A 94 53.35 -16.42 -54.62
CA PHE A 94 52.40 -15.30 -54.52
C PHE A 94 51.54 -15.21 -55.80
N THR A 95 50.31 -15.71 -55.72
CA THR A 95 49.27 -15.49 -56.72
C THR A 95 48.37 -14.39 -56.17
N LEU A 96 48.12 -13.32 -56.93
CA LEU A 96 47.26 -12.23 -56.47
C LEU A 96 45.86 -12.77 -56.16
N GLU A 97 45.37 -12.52 -54.94
CA GLU A 97 44.04 -12.94 -54.54
C GLU A 97 42.98 -12.18 -55.36
N PRO A 98 41.92 -12.86 -55.84
CA PRO A 98 40.78 -12.18 -56.42
C PRO A 98 40.17 -11.25 -55.37
N SER A 99 40.12 -9.96 -55.67
CA SER A 99 39.50 -8.97 -54.80
C SER A 99 38.00 -9.27 -54.65
N LEU A 100 37.57 -9.58 -53.42
CA LEU A 100 36.17 -9.77 -53.07
C LEU A 100 35.40 -8.50 -53.40
N THR A 101 34.53 -8.56 -54.41
CA THR A 101 33.50 -7.55 -54.61
C THR A 101 32.35 -7.89 -53.66
N PRO A 102 32.09 -7.10 -52.60
CA PRO A 102 31.01 -7.40 -51.67
C PRO A 102 29.67 -7.19 -52.37
N VAL A 103 28.95 -8.27 -52.65
CA VAL A 103 27.55 -8.23 -53.06
C VAL A 103 26.69 -8.27 -51.80
N SER A 104 26.00 -7.16 -51.49
CA SER A 104 25.06 -7.10 -50.37
C SER A 104 23.72 -7.71 -50.77
N LEU A 105 23.44 -8.93 -50.30
CA LEU A 105 22.14 -9.62 -50.45
C LEU A 105 21.08 -9.16 -49.45
N VAL A 106 21.41 -8.22 -48.56
CA VAL A 106 20.48 -7.66 -47.58
C VAL A 106 19.86 -6.42 -48.19
N THR A 107 18.59 -6.50 -48.58
CA THR A 107 17.79 -5.31 -48.85
C THR A 107 17.81 -4.46 -47.57
N PRO A 108 18.10 -3.15 -47.62
CA PRO A 108 18.03 -2.32 -46.43
C PRO A 108 16.60 -2.43 -45.87
N SER A 109 16.45 -3.17 -44.77
CA SER A 109 15.21 -3.16 -44.02
C SER A 109 15.08 -1.76 -43.45
N ILE A 110 13.99 -1.07 -43.78
CA ILE A 110 13.58 0.13 -43.07
C ILE A 110 13.43 -0.26 -41.61
N THR A 111 14.44 0.06 -40.80
CA THR A 111 14.34 -0.01 -39.35
C THR A 111 13.12 0.83 -38.98
N PRO A 112 12.08 0.24 -38.35
CA PRO A 112 10.94 1.04 -37.93
C PRO A 112 11.48 2.16 -37.07
N THR A 113 11.24 3.41 -37.51
CA THR A 113 11.60 4.57 -36.70
C THR A 113 10.90 4.38 -35.35
N PRO A 114 11.62 4.45 -34.21
CA PRO A 114 10.98 4.30 -32.91
C PRO A 114 9.82 5.28 -32.85
N THR A 115 8.60 4.74 -32.77
CA THR A 115 7.41 5.57 -32.58
C THR A 115 7.62 6.30 -31.26
N LYS A 116 7.46 7.62 -31.26
CA LYS A 116 7.62 8.42 -30.03
C LYS A 116 6.79 7.76 -28.94
N THR A 117 7.45 7.26 -27.90
CA THR A 117 6.77 6.71 -26.72
C THR A 117 5.74 7.75 -26.26
N PRO A 118 4.46 7.36 -26.08
CA PRO A 118 3.46 8.28 -25.57
C PRO A 118 3.99 8.89 -24.27
N LYS A 119 4.11 10.22 -24.24
CA LYS A 119 4.53 10.91 -23.01
C LYS A 119 3.47 10.62 -21.94
N ALA A 120 3.91 10.24 -20.74
CA ALA A 120 2.99 9.99 -19.65
C ALA A 120 2.04 11.19 -19.47
N PRO A 121 0.73 10.97 -19.28
CA PRO A 121 -0.24 12.06 -19.24
C PRO A 121 -0.02 13.01 -18.05
N PHE A 122 0.70 12.58 -17.02
CA PHE A 122 1.08 13.39 -15.87
C PHE A 122 2.59 13.46 -15.69
N SER A 123 3.06 14.57 -15.15
CA SER A 123 4.42 14.76 -14.68
C SER A 123 4.42 15.22 -13.22
N ALA A 124 5.46 14.88 -12.47
CA ALA A 124 5.56 15.19 -11.05
C ALA A 124 6.71 16.16 -10.75
N THR A 125 6.57 16.90 -9.66
CA THR A 125 7.65 17.65 -9.03
C THR A 125 7.71 17.25 -7.57
N VAL A 126 8.89 16.88 -7.09
CA VAL A 126 9.13 16.44 -5.72
C VAL A 126 9.90 17.52 -4.97
N THR A 127 9.45 17.85 -3.78
CA THR A 127 10.10 18.79 -2.86
C THR A 127 10.12 18.19 -1.47
N TYR A 128 11.19 18.40 -0.72
CA TYR A 128 11.31 17.85 0.64
C TYR A 128 11.20 18.97 1.66
N ILE A 129 10.32 18.77 2.64
CA ILE A 129 10.00 19.75 3.67
C ILE A 129 9.95 19.09 5.05
N ASP A 130 9.85 19.92 6.07
CA ASP A 130 9.60 19.48 7.45
C ASP A 130 8.15 19.03 7.61
N SER A 131 7.96 17.82 8.13
CA SER A 131 6.65 17.25 8.40
C SER A 131 5.83 18.06 9.41
N THR A 132 6.47 18.79 10.33
CA THR A 132 5.80 19.54 11.40
C THR A 132 4.95 20.69 10.89
N ILE A 133 5.13 21.09 9.63
CA ILE A 133 4.27 22.05 8.93
C ILE A 133 2.83 21.51 8.85
N ILE A 134 2.66 20.19 8.76
CA ILE A 134 1.36 19.52 8.66
C ILE A 134 1.06 18.69 9.91
N HIS A 135 2.04 17.95 10.42
CA HIS A 135 1.98 17.06 11.59
C HIS A 135 2.77 17.66 12.76
N SER A 136 2.34 18.82 13.25
CA SER A 136 3.02 19.55 14.34
C SER A 136 3.18 18.72 15.63
N GLU A 137 2.26 17.79 15.88
CA GLU A 137 2.20 16.92 17.04
C GLU A 137 3.22 15.78 17.01
N ALA A 138 3.69 15.39 15.83
CA ALA A 138 4.55 14.23 15.66
C ALA A 138 6.04 14.58 15.81
N GLY A 139 6.40 15.86 15.64
CA GLY A 139 7.79 16.31 15.67
C GLY A 139 8.64 15.55 14.66
N CYS A 140 9.82 15.09 15.08
CA CYS A 140 10.67 14.24 14.24
C CYS A 140 10.26 12.76 14.22
N ASN A 141 9.19 12.37 14.94
CA ASN A 141 8.75 10.97 15.00
C ASN A 141 7.81 10.60 13.86
N TRP A 142 8.06 11.15 12.67
CA TRP A 142 7.22 10.97 11.50
C TRP A 142 8.05 11.08 10.23
N GLN A 143 7.76 10.24 9.26
CA GLN A 143 8.27 10.36 7.90
C GLN A 143 7.23 9.84 6.93
N GLY A 144 7.04 10.55 5.81
CA GLY A 144 5.96 10.24 4.88
C GLY A 144 6.13 10.86 3.50
N VAL A 145 5.26 10.42 2.60
CA VAL A 145 5.12 10.96 1.25
C VAL A 145 3.70 11.48 1.10
N ALA A 146 3.54 12.74 0.71
CA ALA A 146 2.23 13.33 0.53
C ALA A 146 2.22 14.25 -0.68
N GLY A 147 1.04 14.73 -1.08
CA GLY A 147 0.99 15.52 -2.28
C GLY A 147 -0.38 15.92 -2.76
N THR A 148 -0.40 16.50 -3.96
CA THR A 148 -1.61 16.96 -4.65
C THR A 148 -1.55 16.58 -6.12
N ILE A 149 -2.72 16.54 -6.75
CA ILE A 149 -2.85 16.26 -8.18
C ILE A 149 -3.69 17.36 -8.81
N VAL A 150 -3.13 18.00 -9.83
CA VAL A 150 -3.80 19.09 -10.55
C VAL A 150 -3.84 18.84 -12.05
N ASP A 151 -4.85 19.41 -12.70
CA ASP A 151 -4.95 19.41 -14.15
C ASP A 151 -4.02 20.46 -14.80
N ALA A 152 -4.12 20.61 -16.13
CA ALA A 152 -3.31 21.59 -16.87
C ALA A 152 -3.61 23.05 -16.49
N ASN A 153 -4.79 23.33 -15.91
CA ASN A 153 -5.26 24.63 -15.45
C ASN A 153 -5.04 24.86 -13.93
N ASN A 154 -4.31 23.97 -13.25
CA ASN A 154 -4.13 23.94 -11.80
C ASN A 154 -5.43 23.68 -11.00
N ALA A 155 -6.46 23.06 -11.59
CA ALA A 155 -7.62 22.60 -10.85
C ALA A 155 -7.34 21.25 -10.17
N ASP A 156 -7.78 21.11 -8.92
CA ASP A 156 -7.63 19.89 -8.13
C ASP A 156 -8.35 18.70 -8.77
N MET A 157 -7.64 17.58 -8.95
CA MET A 157 -8.19 16.34 -9.47
C MET A 157 -8.40 15.31 -8.36
N LEU A 158 -9.66 14.96 -8.12
CA LEU A 158 -10.09 14.04 -7.07
C LEU A 158 -10.32 12.63 -7.61
N GLY A 159 -10.23 11.61 -6.75
CA GLY A 159 -10.58 10.24 -7.10
C GLY A 159 -9.56 9.54 -8.01
N ILE A 160 -8.34 10.06 -8.11
CA ILE A 160 -7.25 9.40 -8.83
C ILE A 160 -6.51 8.49 -7.85
N THR A 161 -6.24 7.26 -8.28
CA THR A 161 -5.49 6.29 -7.48
C THR A 161 -4.00 6.61 -7.53
N ILE A 162 -3.33 6.58 -6.39
CA ILE A 162 -1.90 6.77 -6.26
C ILE A 162 -1.30 5.52 -5.64
N ARG A 163 -0.19 5.06 -6.20
CA ARG A 163 0.55 3.89 -5.73
C ARG A 163 1.91 4.32 -5.22
N LEU A 164 2.23 3.89 -4.01
CA LEU A 164 3.59 3.92 -3.47
C LEU A 164 4.14 2.49 -3.49
N SER A 165 5.25 2.29 -4.19
CA SER A 165 5.86 0.97 -4.35
C SER A 165 7.38 1.02 -4.22
N GLY A 166 8.00 -0.08 -3.81
CA GLY A 166 9.45 -0.19 -3.72
C GLY A 166 9.91 -0.78 -2.40
N PHE A 167 11.07 -0.35 -1.91
CA PHE A 167 11.64 -0.81 -0.65
C PHE A 167 11.89 0.37 0.28
N TYR A 168 11.54 0.19 1.55
CA TYR A 168 11.81 1.15 2.60
C TYR A 168 12.19 0.42 3.88
N ASN A 169 13.34 0.77 4.46
CA ASN A 169 13.91 0.08 5.62
C ASN A 169 13.96 -1.45 5.45
N THR A 170 14.49 -1.93 4.32
CA THR A 170 14.57 -3.36 3.93
C THR A 170 13.24 -4.11 3.77
N LYS A 171 12.09 -3.41 3.89
CA LYS A 171 10.76 -3.99 3.71
C LYS A 171 10.16 -3.52 2.39
N SER A 172 9.53 -4.42 1.65
CA SER A 172 8.76 -4.04 0.47
C SER A 172 7.54 -3.21 0.88
N ARG A 173 7.28 -2.14 0.12
CA ARG A 173 6.07 -1.32 0.20
C ARG A 173 5.30 -1.45 -1.11
N ASN A 174 3.99 -1.58 -1.00
CA ASN A 174 3.08 -1.57 -2.14
C ASN A 174 1.70 -1.14 -1.63
N GLU A 175 1.52 0.16 -1.50
CA GLU A 175 0.34 0.77 -0.90
C GLU A 175 -0.39 1.62 -1.94
N LEU A 176 -1.70 1.70 -1.78
CA LEU A 176 -2.58 2.50 -2.63
C LEU A 176 -3.34 3.49 -1.77
N THR A 177 -3.46 4.70 -2.29
CA THR A 177 -4.30 5.76 -1.73
C THR A 177 -5.05 6.45 -2.87
N VAL A 178 -5.94 7.37 -2.53
CA VAL A 178 -6.77 8.10 -3.50
C VAL A 178 -6.66 9.59 -3.25
N SER A 179 -6.62 10.40 -4.30
CA SER A 179 -6.60 11.86 -4.15
C SER A 179 -7.88 12.39 -3.52
N GLY A 180 -7.70 13.29 -2.56
CA GLY A 180 -8.77 13.98 -1.84
C GLY A 180 -9.14 13.38 -0.49
N ILE A 181 -8.45 12.34 -0.04
CA ILE A 181 -8.67 11.78 1.30
C ILE A 181 -7.81 12.45 2.40
N ALA A 182 -6.77 13.19 2.02
CA ALA A 182 -5.88 13.90 2.95
C ALA A 182 -6.04 15.42 2.80
N PRO A 183 -7.11 16.03 3.37
CA PRO A 183 -7.44 17.44 3.14
C PRO A 183 -6.39 18.41 3.69
N ALA A 184 -5.51 17.96 4.59
CA ALA A 184 -4.39 18.73 5.12
C ALA A 184 -3.42 19.20 4.01
N TYR A 185 -3.36 18.49 2.89
CA TYR A 185 -2.51 18.83 1.73
C TYR A 185 -3.26 19.59 0.63
N GLY A 186 -4.55 19.89 0.82
CA GLY A 186 -5.41 20.51 -0.18
C GLY A 186 -6.55 19.59 -0.64
N LYS A 187 -7.40 20.07 -1.54
CA LYS A 187 -8.62 19.34 -1.95
C LYS A 187 -8.29 18.01 -2.62
N SER A 188 -7.23 17.96 -3.43
CA SER A 188 -6.71 16.74 -4.08
C SER A 188 -5.64 16.01 -3.25
N GLY A 189 -5.54 16.33 -1.97
CA GLY A 189 -4.49 15.85 -1.09
C GLY A 189 -4.47 14.33 -0.91
N PHE A 190 -3.27 13.75 -0.88
CA PHE A 190 -3.03 12.35 -0.51
C PHE A 190 -1.83 12.24 0.43
N GLU A 191 -1.75 11.14 1.17
CA GLU A 191 -0.66 10.87 2.11
C GLU A 191 -0.36 9.37 2.20
N PHE A 192 0.91 9.05 2.39
CA PHE A 192 1.46 7.77 2.81
C PHE A 192 2.36 7.98 4.02
N PHE A 193 2.06 7.26 5.09
CA PHE A 193 2.91 7.20 6.27
C PHE A 193 3.97 6.11 6.11
N LEU A 194 5.25 6.44 6.25
CA LEU A 194 6.34 5.47 6.08
C LEU A 194 6.81 4.86 7.42
N SER A 195 7.04 5.72 8.41
CA SER A 195 7.69 5.36 9.68
C SER A 195 7.56 6.45 10.74
N THR A 196 7.71 6.07 12.01
CA THR A 196 7.85 7.00 13.13
C THR A 196 9.31 7.44 13.35
N VAL A 197 10.25 6.95 12.55
CA VAL A 197 11.67 7.31 12.62
C VAL A 197 12.15 7.63 11.21
N PRO A 198 12.68 8.84 10.95
CA PRO A 198 13.21 9.20 9.64
C PRO A 198 14.40 8.32 9.27
N ILE A 199 14.29 7.68 8.12
CA ILE A 199 15.34 6.82 7.56
C ILE A 199 15.74 7.42 6.22
N SER A 200 17.01 7.23 5.85
CA SER A 200 17.51 7.63 4.55
C SER A 200 17.38 6.47 3.55
N SER A 201 16.92 6.78 2.34
CA SER A 201 16.90 5.88 1.19
C SER A 201 17.01 6.68 -0.10
N GLU A 202 17.74 6.18 -1.08
CA GLU A 202 17.93 6.85 -2.38
C GLU A 202 17.31 6.00 -3.49
N GLU A 203 16.36 6.55 -4.24
CA GLU A 203 15.68 5.91 -5.38
C GLU A 203 15.10 4.49 -5.12
N LEU A 204 14.82 4.14 -3.87
CA LEU A 204 14.26 2.83 -3.50
C LEU A 204 12.72 2.82 -3.46
N LEU A 205 12.10 3.99 -3.33
CA LEU A 205 10.66 4.18 -3.34
C LEU A 205 10.23 4.89 -4.61
N PHE A 206 9.07 4.49 -5.13
CA PHE A 206 8.48 5.03 -6.34
C PHE A 206 7.03 5.39 -6.09
N ILE A 207 6.64 6.56 -6.58
CA ILE A 207 5.24 6.99 -6.58
C ILE A 207 4.72 7.10 -8.01
N GLN A 208 3.50 6.62 -8.21
CA GLN A 208 2.88 6.56 -9.53
C GLN A 208 1.38 6.81 -9.44
N LEU A 209 0.83 7.53 -10.42
CA LEU A 209 -0.61 7.66 -10.61
C LEU A 209 -1.16 6.49 -11.43
N LEU A 210 -2.33 6.00 -11.04
CA LEU A 210 -3.05 4.94 -11.72
C LEU A 210 -4.47 5.39 -12.08
N ASP A 211 -5.02 4.84 -13.16
CA ASP A 211 -6.43 5.00 -13.50
C ASP A 211 -7.33 4.01 -12.73
N GLN A 212 -8.64 4.03 -13.02
CA GLN A 212 -9.63 3.14 -12.39
C GLN A 212 -9.43 1.66 -12.76
N ALA A 213 -8.72 1.36 -13.84
CA ALA A 213 -8.35 0.02 -14.27
C ALA A 213 -6.99 -0.42 -13.73
N GLY A 214 -6.29 0.44 -12.97
CA GLY A 214 -4.94 0.18 -12.44
C GLY A 214 -3.83 0.38 -13.47
N LEU A 215 -4.11 1.04 -14.61
CA LEU A 215 -3.11 1.38 -15.61
C LEU A 215 -2.34 2.65 -15.20
N PRO A 216 -1.04 2.73 -15.50
CA PRO A 216 -0.22 3.87 -15.11
C PRO A 216 -0.56 5.13 -15.91
N LEU A 217 -0.86 6.22 -15.19
CA LEU A 217 -1.07 7.58 -15.69
C LEU A 217 0.18 8.47 -15.58
N SER A 218 1.18 8.04 -14.81
CA SER A 218 2.48 8.68 -14.73
C SER A 218 3.60 7.66 -14.85
N ASP A 219 4.80 8.14 -15.12
CA ASP A 219 6.00 7.35 -14.89
C ASP A 219 6.18 7.02 -13.39
N ASN A 220 7.04 6.05 -13.09
CA ASN A 220 7.48 5.80 -11.72
C ASN A 220 8.42 6.92 -11.29
N ILE A 221 7.95 7.78 -10.39
CA ILE A 221 8.75 8.89 -9.88
C ILE A 221 9.56 8.38 -8.70
N PRO A 222 10.90 8.32 -8.79
CA PRO A 222 11.74 7.92 -7.68
C PRO A 222 11.65 8.96 -6.55
N LEU A 223 11.69 8.48 -5.32
CA LEU A 223 11.66 9.28 -4.11
C LEU A 223 12.86 8.96 -3.25
N ASP A 224 13.46 10.01 -2.73
CA ASP A 224 14.47 9.92 -1.70
C ASP A 224 13.83 10.18 -0.34
N THR A 225 14.37 9.52 0.68
CA THR A 225 14.01 9.80 2.08
C THR A 225 15.27 10.21 2.82
N PHE A 226 15.10 11.05 3.85
CA PHE A 226 16.20 11.62 4.60
C PHE A 226 16.04 11.33 6.09
N ASN A 227 17.15 11.08 6.77
CA ASN A 227 17.20 10.99 8.23
C ASN A 227 17.20 12.38 8.93
N ASP A 228 16.95 13.45 8.18
CA ASP A 228 16.87 14.84 8.65
C ASP A 228 15.40 15.23 8.88
N CYS A 229 15.09 15.69 10.10
CA CYS A 229 13.75 16.12 10.49
C CYS A 229 13.24 17.30 9.64
N SER A 230 14.12 18.13 9.08
CA SER A 230 13.74 19.25 8.22
C SER A 230 13.33 18.83 6.80
N LYS A 231 13.50 17.55 6.44
CA LYS A 231 13.23 16.95 5.12
C LYS A 231 12.54 15.60 5.21
N ASN A 232 11.84 15.33 6.31
CA ASN A 232 11.17 14.06 6.57
C ASN A 232 9.79 13.93 5.88
N LEU A 233 9.34 14.94 5.14
CA LEU A 233 8.15 14.86 4.29
C LEU A 233 8.51 15.10 2.82
N ALA A 234 8.32 14.07 1.99
CA ALA A 234 8.41 14.18 0.54
C ALA A 234 7.06 14.67 -0.02
N LEU A 235 7.02 15.93 -0.45
CA LEU A 235 5.84 16.55 -1.04
C LEU A 235 5.88 16.45 -2.56
N VAL A 236 4.91 15.76 -3.13
CA VAL A 236 4.82 15.44 -4.56
C VAL A 236 3.65 16.19 -5.18
N LYS A 237 3.91 16.98 -6.22
CA LYS A 237 2.87 17.65 -7.00
C LYS A 237 2.79 17.04 -8.38
N PHE A 238 1.70 16.34 -8.67
CA PHE A 238 1.40 15.86 -10.02
C PHE A 238 0.63 16.91 -10.80
N ARG A 239 1.01 17.10 -12.06
CA ARG A 239 0.33 17.99 -12.99
C ARG A 239 0.07 17.28 -14.31
N LYS A 240 -1.14 17.39 -14.82
CA LYS A 240 -1.49 16.90 -16.15
C LYS A 240 -0.72 17.69 -17.21
N ASN A 241 -0.09 16.97 -18.13
CA ASN A 241 0.61 17.58 -19.25
C ASN A 241 -0.39 18.25 -20.22
N PRO A 242 -0.03 19.40 -20.81
CA PRO A 242 -0.87 20.11 -21.78
C PRO A 242 -1.02 19.32 -23.09
#